data_AF-A0AAP3M8H0-F1
#
_entry.id   AF-A0AAP3M8H0-F1
#
_cell.length_a   1.000
_cell.length_b   1.000
_cell.length_c   1.000
_cell.angle_alpha   90.00
_cell.angle_beta   90.00
_cell.angle_gamma   90.00
#
_symmetry.space_group_name_H-M   'P 1'
#
loop_
_entity.id
_entity.type
_entity.pdbx_description
1 polymer ?
#
loop_
_entity_poly.entity_id
_entity_poly.type
_entity_poly.pdbx_seq_one_letter_code
_entity_poly.pdbx_strand_id
1 'polypeptide(L)'
;MPEVTIHIGGRDFVVSCQEGEQSFLEMAAGMLDDEAQVLSDQIGRMPEARMLLMAGLMLADKTAAVEDRIKEVEAKIAEKDALIAEREAELEELRNAPPPPAEQVEVPVVPPQVAETLAELAARAEALAGEIEEKAAPDDDDDEEEVDAGVKDDALASDPISEDEVSEQV
;
A
#
# COMPACT_ATOMS: atom_id res chain seq x y z
N MET A 1 7.15 -13.15 -53.06
CA MET A 1 6.19 -13.33 -51.95
C MET A 1 6.62 -14.57 -51.22
N PRO A 2 7.11 -14.47 -49.97
CA PRO A 2 7.46 -15.64 -49.19
C PRO A 2 6.21 -16.49 -48.92
N GLU A 3 6.38 -17.82 -48.98
CA GLU A 3 5.37 -18.78 -48.55
C GLU A 3 5.72 -19.24 -47.13
N VAL A 4 4.73 -19.23 -46.25
CA VAL A 4 4.86 -19.69 -44.87
C VAL A 4 3.94 -20.90 -44.70
N THR A 5 4.47 -21.96 -44.08
CA THR A 5 3.66 -23.12 -43.69
C THR A 5 3.20 -22.93 -42.26
N ILE A 6 1.89 -22.97 -42.03
CA ILE A 6 1.26 -22.87 -40.73
C ILE A 6 0.57 -24.19 -40.38
N HIS A 7 0.45 -24.50 -39.09
CA HIS A 7 -0.14 -25.73 -38.58
C HIS A 7 -1.42 -25.40 -37.82
N ILE A 8 -2.56 -25.97 -38.24
CA ILE A 8 -3.88 -25.73 -37.61
C ILE A 8 -4.63 -27.06 -37.51
N GLY A 9 -5.10 -27.42 -36.31
CA GLY A 9 -5.90 -28.63 -36.07
C GLY A 9 -5.17 -29.92 -36.48
N GLY A 10 -3.85 -29.95 -36.35
CA GLY A 10 -2.99 -31.07 -36.76
C GLY A 10 -2.81 -31.21 -38.28
N ARG A 11 -3.00 -30.13 -39.05
CA ARG A 11 -2.84 -30.09 -40.51
C ARG A 11 -1.98 -28.91 -40.95
N ASP A 12 -1.30 -29.07 -42.08
CA ASP A 12 -0.39 -28.07 -42.64
C ASP A 12 -1.08 -27.25 -43.73
N PHE A 13 -0.93 -25.93 -43.69
CA PHE A 13 -1.47 -24.98 -44.66
C PHE A 13 -0.34 -24.09 -45.16
N VAL A 14 -0.26 -23.91 -46.49
CA VAL A 14 0.71 -23.00 -47.10
C VAL A 14 0.01 -21.70 -47.45
N VAL A 15 0.47 -20.60 -46.86
CA VAL A 15 -0.10 -19.26 -47.06
C VAL A 15 0.99 -18.31 -47.54
N SER A 16 0.68 -17.52 -48.56
CA SER A 16 1.57 -16.46 -49.04
C SER A 16 1.36 -15.21 -48.18
N CYS A 17 2.43 -14.68 -47.60
CA CYS A 17 2.37 -13.44 -46.81
C CYS A 17 3.21 -12.33 -47.44
N GLN A 18 2.97 -11.09 -47.02
CA GLN A 18 3.85 -9.97 -47.38
C GLN A 18 5.12 -10.03 -46.54
N GLU A 19 6.15 -9.33 -47.01
CA GLU A 19 7.41 -9.21 -46.28
C GLU A 19 7.20 -8.41 -44.99
N GLY A 20 7.59 -8.98 -43.85
CA GLY A 20 7.39 -8.37 -42.52
C GLY A 20 6.12 -8.77 -41.77
N GLU A 21 5.18 -9.49 -42.41
CA GLU A 21 3.92 -9.93 -41.77
C GLU A 21 3.95 -11.37 -41.22
N GLN A 22 5.10 -12.04 -41.31
CA GLN A 22 5.24 -13.46 -40.96
C GLN A 22 4.86 -13.74 -39.50
N SER A 23 5.33 -12.91 -38.56
CA SER A 23 5.01 -13.06 -37.14
C SER A 23 3.53 -12.88 -36.85
N PHE A 24 2.86 -11.92 -37.52
CA PHE A 24 1.42 -11.73 -37.37
C PHE A 24 0.64 -12.92 -37.90
N LEU A 25 1.07 -13.50 -39.02
CA LEU A 25 0.47 -14.72 -39.56
C LEU A 25 0.65 -15.89 -38.60
N GLU A 26 1.84 -16.09 -38.05
CA GLU A 26 2.12 -17.16 -37.07
C GLU A 26 1.28 -17.02 -35.80
N MET A 27 1.15 -15.79 -35.27
CA MET A 27 0.28 -15.52 -34.12
C MET A 27 -1.20 -15.79 -34.45
N ALA A 28 -1.68 -15.35 -35.61
CA ALA A 28 -3.05 -15.59 -36.04
C ALA A 28 -3.33 -17.08 -36.26
N ALA A 29 -2.38 -17.81 -36.84
CA ALA A 29 -2.45 -19.26 -36.99
C ALA A 29 -2.49 -19.97 -35.64
N GLY A 30 -1.67 -19.54 -34.67
CA GLY A 30 -1.69 -20.07 -33.31
C GLY A 30 -3.04 -19.87 -32.62
N MET A 31 -3.62 -18.67 -32.71
CA MET A 31 -4.96 -18.42 -32.15
C MET A 31 -6.04 -19.30 -32.78
N LEU A 32 -5.95 -19.56 -34.09
CA LEU A 32 -6.90 -20.44 -34.78
C LEU A 32 -6.66 -21.92 -34.45
N ASP A 33 -5.40 -22.34 -34.31
CA ASP A 33 -5.03 -23.69 -33.88
C ASP A 33 -5.54 -23.98 -32.46
N ASP A 34 -5.37 -23.06 -31.52
CA ASP A 34 -5.87 -23.22 -30.14
C ASP A 34 -7.37 -23.56 -30.12
N GLU A 35 -8.20 -22.80 -30.85
CA GLU A 35 -9.63 -23.06 -30.91
C GLU A 35 -9.96 -24.35 -31.71
N ALA A 36 -9.17 -24.67 -32.73
CA ALA A 36 -9.30 -25.92 -33.48
C ALA A 36 -8.93 -27.16 -32.64
N GLN A 37 -7.94 -27.07 -31.75
CA GLN A 37 -7.56 -28.14 -30.83
C GLN A 37 -8.66 -28.38 -29.79
N VAL A 38 -9.21 -27.31 -29.19
CA VAL A 38 -10.34 -27.42 -28.25
C VAL A 38 -11.52 -28.15 -28.91
N LEU A 39 -11.85 -27.80 -30.15
CA LEU A 39 -12.91 -28.44 -30.91
C LEU A 39 -12.59 -29.91 -31.25
N SER A 40 -11.33 -30.22 -31.56
CA SER A 40 -10.85 -31.57 -31.85
C SER A 40 -10.91 -32.48 -30.62
N ASP A 41 -10.57 -31.94 -29.45
CA ASP A 41 -10.60 -32.66 -28.17
C ASP A 41 -12.04 -32.96 -27.71
N GLN A 42 -12.96 -32.02 -27.92
CA GLN A 42 -14.35 -32.17 -27.44
C GLN A 42 -15.24 -32.98 -28.37
N ILE A 43 -15.12 -32.79 -29.70
CA ILE A 43 -16.06 -33.34 -30.68
C ILE A 43 -15.44 -34.55 -31.41
N GLY A 44 -14.12 -34.72 -31.34
CA GLY A 44 -13.39 -35.78 -32.02
C GLY A 44 -13.15 -35.47 -33.50
N ARG A 45 -13.12 -36.50 -34.34
CA ARG A 45 -12.77 -36.35 -35.77
C ARG A 45 -13.84 -35.59 -36.54
N MET A 46 -13.50 -34.40 -37.04
CA MET A 46 -14.32 -33.58 -37.92
C MET A 46 -13.67 -33.35 -39.28
N PRO A 47 -14.48 -33.11 -40.34
CA PRO A 47 -13.97 -32.55 -41.59
C PRO A 47 -13.33 -31.17 -41.35
N GLU A 48 -12.20 -30.93 -42.00
CA GLU A 48 -11.40 -29.71 -41.88
C GLU A 48 -12.23 -28.43 -42.08
N ALA A 49 -13.01 -28.36 -43.16
CA ALA A 49 -13.84 -27.18 -43.45
C ALA A 49 -14.83 -26.86 -42.32
N ARG A 50 -15.36 -27.88 -41.63
CA ARG A 50 -16.27 -27.69 -40.51
C ARG A 50 -15.53 -27.23 -39.26
N MET A 51 -14.35 -27.80 -38.99
CA MET A 51 -13.51 -27.40 -37.87
C MET A 51 -13.08 -25.94 -37.99
N LEU A 52 -12.54 -25.54 -39.14
CA LEU A 52 -12.10 -24.16 -39.38
C LEU A 52 -13.26 -23.15 -39.32
N LEU A 53 -14.44 -23.52 -39.82
CA LEU A 53 -15.64 -22.69 -39.69
C LEU A 53 -16.01 -22.46 -38.22
N MET A 54 -16.02 -23.52 -37.41
CA MET A 54 -16.37 -23.41 -36.00
C MET A 54 -15.30 -22.64 -35.20
N ALA A 55 -14.02 -22.91 -35.44
CA ALA A 55 -12.92 -22.19 -34.81
C ALA A 55 -12.95 -20.69 -35.16
N GLY A 56 -13.19 -20.36 -36.44
CA GLY A 56 -13.32 -18.98 -36.89
C GLY A 56 -14.52 -18.24 -36.27
N LEU A 57 -15.67 -18.90 -36.15
CA LEU A 57 -16.84 -18.32 -35.48
C LEU A 57 -16.59 -18.08 -33.98
N MET A 58 -15.94 -19.03 -33.29
CA MET A 58 -15.58 -18.86 -31.88
C MET A 58 -14.62 -17.69 -31.65
N LEU A 59 -13.62 -17.54 -32.53
CA LEU A 59 -12.68 -16.43 -32.44
C LEU A 59 -13.36 -15.09 -32.73
N ALA A 60 -14.30 -15.05 -33.68
CA ALA A 60 -15.11 -13.86 -33.96
C ALA A 60 -15.98 -13.46 -32.77
N ASP A 61 -16.66 -14.43 -32.14
CA ASP A 61 -17.48 -14.20 -30.94
C ASP A 61 -16.63 -13.66 -29.78
N LYS A 62 -15.43 -14.22 -29.57
CA LYS A 62 -14.48 -13.77 -28.54
C LYS A 62 -13.99 -12.36 -28.81
N THR A 63 -13.71 -12.03 -30.08
CA THR A 63 -13.29 -10.69 -30.49
C THR A 63 -14.40 -9.68 -30.24
N ALA A 64 -15.65 -9.99 -30.61
CA ALA A 64 -16.80 -9.15 -30.32
C ALA A 64 -16.99 -8.92 -28.80
N ALA A 65 -16.83 -9.96 -27.99
CA ALA A 65 -16.90 -9.84 -26.54
C ALA A 65 -15.78 -8.95 -25.94
N VAL A 66 -14.56 -9.02 -26.48
CA VAL A 66 -13.45 -8.16 -26.08
C VAL A 66 -13.69 -6.72 -26.50
N GLU A 67 -14.18 -6.48 -27.73
CA GLU A 67 -14.55 -5.14 -28.21
C GLU A 67 -15.61 -4.49 -27.35
N ASP A 68 -16.64 -5.24 -26.93
CA ASP A 68 -17.67 -4.72 -26.03
C ASP A 68 -17.11 -4.39 -24.65
N ARG A 69 -16.20 -5.21 -24.12
CA ARG A 69 -15.50 -4.91 -22.86
C ARG A 69 -14.60 -3.69 -22.96
N ILE A 70 -13.96 -3.46 -24.11
CA ILE A 70 -13.19 -2.25 -24.37
C ILE A 70 -14.12 -1.03 -24.32
N LYS A 71 -15.28 -1.06 -25.00
CA LYS A 71 -16.26 0.04 -24.95
C LYS A 71 -16.73 0.33 -23.52
N GLU A 72 -16.98 -0.70 -22.72
CA GLU A 72 -17.35 -0.52 -21.31
C GLU A 72 -16.24 0.14 -20.48
N VAL A 73 -14.99 -0.26 -20.71
CA VAL A 73 -13.83 0.32 -20.02
C VAL A 73 -13.62 1.76 -20.46
N GLU A 74 -13.71 2.06 -21.76
CA GLU A 74 -13.63 3.42 -22.29
C GLU A 74 -14.72 4.33 -21.70
N ALA A 75 -15.95 3.84 -21.58
CA ALA A 75 -17.03 4.58 -20.93
C ALA A 75 -16.74 4.88 -19.45
N LYS A 76 -16.17 3.91 -18.72
CA LYS A 76 -15.75 4.11 -17.33
C LYS A 76 -14.60 5.11 -17.21
N ILE A 77 -13.63 5.07 -18.14
CA ILE A 77 -12.54 6.05 -18.17
C ILE A 77 -13.12 7.45 -18.38
N ALA A 78 -14.01 7.63 -19.35
CA ALA A 78 -14.66 8.92 -19.59
C ALA A 78 -15.46 9.44 -18.38
N GLU A 79 -16.17 8.55 -17.67
CA GLU A 79 -16.86 8.91 -16.42
C GLU A 79 -15.86 9.37 -15.34
N LYS A 80 -14.74 8.66 -15.19
CA LYS A 80 -13.71 9.00 -14.20
C LYS A 80 -12.99 10.29 -14.54
N ASP A 81 -12.67 10.53 -15.80
CA ASP A 81 -12.06 11.77 -16.26
C ASP A 81 -12.97 12.97 -15.98
N ALA A 82 -14.28 12.83 -16.17
CA ALA A 82 -15.25 13.86 -15.80
C ALA A 82 -15.29 14.13 -14.29
N LEU A 83 -15.26 13.08 -13.46
CA LEU A 83 -15.20 13.20 -12.00
C LEU A 83 -13.90 13.87 -11.53
N ILE A 84 -12.77 13.51 -12.15
CA ILE A 84 -11.46 14.13 -11.85
C ILE A 84 -11.51 15.62 -12.17
N ALA A 85 -12.04 16.00 -13.34
CA ALA A 85 -12.17 17.41 -13.71
C ALA A 85 -13.04 18.21 -12.73
N GLU A 86 -14.15 17.63 -12.23
CA GLU A 86 -14.99 18.26 -11.21
C GLU A 86 -14.23 18.45 -9.89
N ARG A 87 -13.49 17.43 -9.43
CA ARG A 87 -12.70 17.50 -8.19
C ARG A 87 -11.53 18.45 -8.30
N GLU A 88 -10.87 18.51 -9.44
CA GLU A 88 -9.80 19.47 -9.69
C GLU A 88 -10.32 20.91 -9.63
N ALA A 89 -11.52 21.18 -10.15
CA ALA A 89 -12.15 22.48 -10.04
C ALA A 89 -12.47 22.86 -8.58
N GLU A 90 -13.02 21.92 -7.80
CA GLU A 90 -13.30 22.12 -6.37
C GLU A 90 -12.01 22.36 -5.56
N LEU A 91 -10.97 21.58 -5.82
CA LEU A 91 -9.66 21.76 -5.19
C LEU A 91 -9.04 23.11 -5.53
N GLU A 92 -9.18 23.56 -6.77
CA GLU A 92 -8.68 24.86 -7.19
C GLU A 92 -9.45 26.00 -6.53
N GLU A 93 -10.77 25.87 -6.34
CA GLU A 93 -11.58 26.82 -5.57
C GLU A 93 -11.12 26.91 -4.11
N LEU A 94 -10.93 25.76 -3.45
CA LEU A 94 -10.44 25.70 -2.07
C LEU A 94 -9.02 26.24 -1.92
N ARG A 95 -8.13 25.99 -2.90
CA ARG A 95 -6.75 26.51 -2.89
C ARG A 95 -6.71 28.03 -3.07
N ASN A 96 -7.63 28.58 -3.85
CA ASN A 96 -7.73 30.02 -4.08
C ASN A 96 -8.57 30.75 -3.03
N ALA A 97 -9.27 30.02 -2.14
CA ALA A 97 -10.02 30.61 -1.06
C ALA A 97 -9.09 31.37 -0.09
N PRO A 98 -9.46 32.59 0.35
CA PRO A 98 -8.68 33.32 1.34
C PRO A 98 -8.53 32.46 2.60
N PRO A 99 -7.34 32.43 3.24
CA PRO A 99 -7.17 31.69 4.47
C PRO A 99 -8.22 32.16 5.50
N PRO A 100 -8.86 31.24 6.23
CA PRO A 100 -9.80 31.62 7.27
C PRO A 100 -9.10 32.57 8.26
N PRO A 101 -9.83 33.54 8.82
CA PRO A 101 -9.25 34.45 9.80
C PRO A 101 -8.61 33.63 10.91
N ALA A 102 -7.34 33.91 11.22
CA ALA A 102 -6.61 33.19 12.25
C ALA A 102 -7.39 33.26 13.57
N GLU A 103 -7.99 32.14 13.98
CA GLU A 103 -8.53 32.00 15.33
C GLU A 103 -7.34 32.02 16.29
N GLN A 104 -7.23 33.11 17.05
CA GLN A 104 -6.25 33.19 18.11
C GLN A 104 -6.69 32.26 19.24
N VAL A 105 -6.15 31.05 19.23
CA VAL A 105 -6.26 30.12 20.34
C VAL A 105 -5.33 30.65 21.44
N GLU A 106 -5.90 31.26 22.48
CA GLU A 106 -5.15 31.66 23.66
C GLU A 106 -4.65 30.40 24.38
N VAL A 107 -3.39 30.04 24.12
CA VAL A 107 -2.71 28.97 24.84
C VAL A 107 -2.38 29.49 26.24
N PRO A 108 -2.90 28.89 27.33
CA PRO A 108 -2.51 29.26 28.67
C PRO A 108 -1.04 28.87 28.88
N VAL A 109 -0.14 29.85 28.74
CA VAL A 109 1.28 29.67 29.05
C VAL A 109 1.49 29.84 30.55
N VAL A 110 2.05 28.81 31.19
CA VAL A 110 2.53 28.92 32.57
C VAL A 110 3.77 29.81 32.55
N PRO A 111 3.81 30.94 33.28
CA PRO A 111 4.96 31.81 33.30
C PRO A 111 6.19 31.09 33.91
N PRO A 112 7.41 31.34 33.40
CA PRO A 112 8.61 30.69 33.92
C PRO A 112 8.83 31.00 35.41
N GLN A 113 8.41 32.18 35.87
CA GLN A 113 8.51 32.54 37.28
C GLN A 113 7.69 31.62 38.20
N VAL A 114 6.59 31.04 37.70
CA VAL A 114 5.78 30.10 38.49
C VAL A 114 6.53 28.77 38.66
N ALA A 115 7.22 28.31 37.61
CA ALA A 115 8.06 27.11 37.70
C ALA A 115 9.27 27.35 38.62
N GLU A 116 9.93 28.50 38.50
CA GLU A 116 11.07 28.89 39.34
C GLU A 116 10.68 29.02 40.83
N THR A 117 9.55 29.65 41.13
CA THR A 117 9.08 29.80 42.52
C THR A 117 8.67 28.46 43.13
N LEU A 118 8.04 27.57 42.36
CA LEU A 118 7.74 26.20 42.80
C LEU A 118 9.02 25.40 43.10
N ALA A 119 10.05 25.52 42.25
CA ALA A 119 11.34 24.87 42.48
C ALA A 119 12.03 25.40 43.74
N GLU A 120 12.00 26.72 43.98
CA GLU A 120 12.59 27.33 45.18
C GLU A 120 11.82 26.90 46.45
N LEU A 121 10.49 26.83 46.40
CA LEU A 121 9.66 26.31 47.49
C LEU A 121 9.99 24.85 47.80
N ALA A 122 10.17 24.01 46.78
CA ALA A 122 10.57 22.62 46.95
C ALA A 122 11.93 22.51 47.64
N ALA A 123 12.94 23.26 47.18
CA ALA A 123 14.27 23.27 47.80
C ALA A 123 14.25 23.73 49.27
N ARG A 124 13.44 24.75 49.59
CA ARG A 124 13.25 25.20 50.99
C ARG A 124 12.54 24.15 51.83
N ALA A 125 11.57 23.44 51.27
CA ALA A 125 10.85 22.37 51.95
C ALA A 125 11.78 21.17 52.24
N GLU A 126 12.63 20.79 51.28
CA GLU A 126 13.66 19.76 51.45
C GLU A 126 14.67 20.13 52.53
N ALA A 127 15.17 21.38 52.54
CA ALA A 127 16.09 21.85 53.56
C ALA A 127 15.47 21.82 54.96
N LEU A 128 14.22 22.28 55.10
CA LEU A 128 13.51 22.24 56.37
C LEU A 128 13.22 20.80 56.83
N ALA A 129 12.87 19.90 55.89
CA ALA A 129 12.69 18.48 56.20
C ALA A 129 14.00 17.85 56.71
N GLY A 130 15.14 18.15 56.09
CA GLY A 130 16.46 17.70 56.55
C GLY A 130 16.82 18.23 57.95
N GLU A 131 16.58 19.52 58.23
CA GLU A 131 16.80 20.08 59.57
C GLU A 131 15.92 19.44 60.65
N ILE A 132 14.70 19.02 60.28
CA ILE A 132 13.79 18.32 61.19
C ILE A 132 14.28 16.88 61.42
N GLU A 133 14.74 16.18 60.38
CA GLU A 133 15.28 14.83 60.48
C GLU A 133 16.57 14.79 61.32
N GLU A 134 17.47 15.77 61.13
CA GLU A 134 18.69 15.92 61.93
C GLU A 134 18.41 16.22 63.41
N LYS A 135 17.35 16.99 63.71
CA LYS A 135 16.92 17.26 65.10
C LYS A 135 16.05 16.16 65.70
N ALA A 136 15.44 15.31 64.87
CA ALA A 136 14.61 14.19 65.28
C ALA A 136 15.40 12.87 65.34
N ALA A 137 16.65 12.85 64.86
CA ALA A 137 17.55 11.74 65.02
C ALA A 137 17.81 11.50 66.52
N PRO A 138 17.50 10.31 67.07
CA PRO A 138 17.87 9.96 68.44
C PRO A 138 19.40 9.83 68.55
N ASP A 139 19.97 10.33 69.65
CA ASP A 139 21.35 10.02 70.06
C ASP A 139 21.45 8.50 70.33
N ASP A 140 21.84 7.72 69.34
CA ASP A 140 22.18 6.29 69.50
C ASP A 140 23.68 6.15 69.80
N ASP A 141 24.00 5.99 71.09
CA ASP A 141 25.19 5.25 71.56
C ASP A 141 24.73 3.85 72.02
N ASP A 142 25.55 2.84 71.69
CA ASP A 142 25.55 1.40 72.04
C ASP A 142 24.64 0.45 71.22
N ASP A 143 25.19 -0.21 70.19
CA ASP A 143 25.95 -1.47 70.33
C ASP A 143 26.29 -2.08 68.94
N GLU A 144 27.54 -2.52 68.78
CA GLU A 144 28.01 -3.29 67.63
C GLU A 144 27.36 -4.69 67.60
N GLU A 145 26.72 -5.06 66.50
CA GLU A 145 26.82 -6.43 65.95
C GLU A 145 27.00 -6.37 64.43
N GLU A 146 28.24 -6.60 63.99
CA GLU A 146 28.57 -7.02 62.63
C GLU A 146 28.10 -8.46 62.38
N VAL A 147 27.35 -8.68 61.30
CA VAL A 147 27.51 -9.80 60.33
C VAL A 147 26.65 -9.47 59.10
N ASP A 148 27.23 -8.89 58.05
CA ASP A 148 27.92 -9.51 56.91
C ASP A 148 27.00 -10.06 55.79
N ALA A 149 27.41 -9.65 54.58
CA ALA A 149 27.25 -10.24 53.26
C ALA A 149 25.93 -10.07 52.49
N GLY A 150 26.02 -9.27 51.40
CA GLY A 150 25.41 -9.68 50.13
C GLY A 150 25.14 -8.61 49.10
N VAL A 151 26.17 -7.95 48.55
CA VAL A 151 26.06 -7.20 47.29
C VAL A 151 25.89 -8.16 46.10
N LYS A 152 24.87 -7.92 45.27
CA LYS A 152 24.86 -8.10 43.80
C LYS A 152 23.91 -7.02 43.24
N ASP A 153 24.40 -5.92 42.68
CA ASP A 153 24.87 -5.77 41.29
C ASP A 153 24.05 -6.60 40.29
N ASP A 154 23.07 -5.95 39.65
CA ASP A 154 22.83 -5.96 38.20
C ASP A 154 21.62 -5.05 37.95
N ALA A 155 21.80 -3.89 37.31
CA ALA A 155 21.87 -3.71 35.85
C ALA A 155 20.53 -3.27 35.27
N LEU A 156 20.59 -2.07 34.66
CA LEU A 156 19.90 -1.62 33.47
C LEU A 156 18.64 -2.38 33.03
N ALA A 157 17.50 -1.69 33.08
CA ALA A 157 16.50 -1.75 32.02
C ALA A 157 15.66 -0.46 32.01
N SER A 158 16.26 0.62 31.54
CA SER A 158 15.53 1.63 30.79
C SER A 158 15.30 1.04 29.39
N ASP A 159 14.09 0.54 29.11
CA ASP A 159 13.64 0.34 27.74
C ASP A 159 12.63 1.43 27.36
N PRO A 160 12.75 2.00 26.15
CA PRO A 160 12.00 3.15 25.70
C PRO A 160 10.61 2.71 25.22
N ILE A 161 9.59 3.51 25.49
CA ILE A 161 8.31 3.38 24.78
C ILE A 161 8.54 3.94 23.38
N SER A 162 8.59 3.04 22.40
CA SER A 162 8.56 3.31 20.98
C SER A 162 7.20 3.90 20.58
N GLU A 163 7.20 5.18 20.21
CA GLU A 163 6.22 5.74 19.28
C GLU A 163 6.62 5.32 17.86
N ASP A 164 6.04 4.25 17.34
CA ASP A 164 5.90 4.05 15.89
C ASP A 164 4.90 2.91 15.64
N GLU A 165 3.64 3.26 15.44
CA GLU A 165 2.65 2.47 14.69
C GLU A 165 1.34 3.27 14.64
N VAL A 166 1.20 4.24 13.72
CA VAL A 166 0.00 4.44 12.88
C VAL A 166 0.37 5.37 11.70
N SER A 167 0.87 4.82 10.59
CA SER A 167 0.62 5.39 9.26
C SER A 167 1.06 4.43 8.15
N GLU A 168 0.21 3.45 7.83
CA GLU A 168 0.20 2.86 6.48
C GLU A 168 -1.24 2.55 6.09
N GLN A 169 -1.91 3.57 5.54
CA GLN A 169 -2.98 3.46 4.54
C GLN A 169 -3.26 4.85 3.96
N VAL A 170 -2.41 5.24 3.02
CA VAL A 170 -2.81 5.93 1.78
C VAL A 170 -2.33 5.04 0.65
#